data_AF-A0A938VRP0-F1
#
_entry.id   AF-A0A938VRP0-F1
#
_cell.length_a   1.000
_cell.length_b   1.000
_cell.length_c   1.000
_cell.angle_alpha   90.00
_cell.angle_beta   90.00
_cell.angle_gamma   90.00
#
_symmetry.space_group_name_H-M   'P 1'
#
loop_
_entity.id
_entity.type
_entity.pdbx_description
1 polymer ?
#
loop_
_entity_poly.entity_id
_entity_poly.type
_entity_poly.pdbx_seq_one_letter_code
_entity_poly.pdbx_strand_id
1 'polypeptide(L)'
;MRRLAAAATAATTLLLAGCGDASVLAPVTTVAAPAATPGEARTAAAAQPEPSTTTTAAPAPASSGQAAAVTQTAGGRGQGTGGQGSGGGQGRDAGTAAAYTLTVRRGDAVLATYTPANLESLERISVVADGREQRGPRVRAVLAKAGITQFSSLTVRGAVRQRVAMAEVTLSAAQVTETLVLDASQRGTFKLAGPDLDPAQWIIDVTELVATP
;
A
#
# COMPACT_ATOMS: atom_id res chain seq x y z
N MET A 1 -37.56 18.52 -26.47
CA MET A 1 -36.15 18.49 -26.93
C MET A 1 -35.71 17.02 -26.87
N ARG A 2 -35.88 16.23 -27.96
CA ARG A 2 -34.84 15.82 -28.95
C ARG A 2 -33.59 15.26 -28.26
N ARG A 3 -33.10 14.01 -28.43
CA ARG A 3 -33.34 12.89 -29.37
C ARG A 3 -32.81 11.55 -28.76
N LEU A 4 -33.35 10.44 -29.28
CA LEU A 4 -32.86 9.05 -29.23
C LEU A 4 -31.52 8.84 -29.96
N ALA A 5 -30.75 7.79 -29.57
CA ALA A 5 -30.09 6.75 -30.42
C ALA A 5 -29.00 6.00 -29.59
N ALA A 6 -29.13 4.69 -29.31
CA ALA A 6 -28.76 3.51 -30.14
C ALA A 6 -27.22 3.33 -30.27
N ALA A 7 -26.60 2.35 -29.59
CA ALA A 7 -26.43 0.92 -29.93
C ALA A 7 -25.39 0.65 -31.05
N ALA A 8 -24.34 -0.13 -30.74
CA ALA A 8 -23.64 -0.98 -31.71
C ALA A 8 -22.73 -2.02 -31.01
N THR A 9 -23.21 -3.25 -31.00
CA THR A 9 -22.43 -4.49 -30.84
C THR A 9 -21.60 -4.73 -32.10
N ALA A 10 -20.34 -5.17 -31.96
CA ALA A 10 -19.66 -5.92 -33.02
C ALA A 10 -18.68 -6.93 -32.40
N ALA A 11 -19.04 -8.20 -32.52
CA ALA A 11 -18.12 -9.32 -32.43
C ALA A 11 -17.46 -9.51 -33.79
N THR A 12 -16.13 -9.61 -33.84
CA THR A 12 -15.40 -10.14 -34.99
C THR A 12 -14.37 -11.14 -34.49
N THR A 13 -14.67 -12.41 -34.72
CA THR A 13 -13.69 -13.50 -34.76
C THR A 13 -13.01 -13.44 -36.12
N LEU A 14 -11.68 -13.38 -36.15
CA LEU A 14 -10.91 -13.83 -37.31
C LEU A 14 -9.71 -14.66 -36.85
N LEU A 15 -9.67 -15.89 -37.34
CA LEU A 15 -8.66 -16.90 -37.16
C LEU A 15 -7.70 -16.82 -38.36
N LEU A 16 -6.38 -16.66 -38.15
CA LEU A 16 -5.38 -17.07 -39.13
C LEU A 16 -4.08 -17.49 -38.42
N ALA A 17 -3.74 -18.77 -38.63
CA ALA A 17 -2.43 -19.34 -38.39
C ALA A 17 -1.45 -18.92 -39.49
N GLY A 18 -0.16 -18.78 -39.18
CA GLY A 18 0.87 -18.53 -40.18
C GLY A 18 2.27 -18.42 -39.60
N CYS A 19 3.06 -19.47 -39.80
CA CYS A 19 4.49 -19.62 -39.56
C CYS A 19 5.32 -18.63 -40.42
N GLY A 20 6.56 -18.31 -40.03
CA GLY A 20 7.59 -17.92 -41.00
C GLY A 20 8.51 -16.77 -40.61
N ASP A 21 9.79 -17.11 -40.55
CA ASP A 21 10.98 -16.28 -40.35
C ASP A 21 11.25 -15.29 -41.51
N ALA A 22 12.27 -14.44 -41.30
CA ALA A 22 13.02 -13.62 -42.27
C ALA A 22 12.57 -12.18 -42.56
N SER A 23 13.28 -11.24 -41.91
CA SER A 23 14.27 -10.34 -42.52
C SER A 23 13.92 -9.42 -43.72
N VAL A 24 14.42 -8.20 -43.58
CA VAL A 24 14.87 -7.18 -44.56
C VAL A 24 13.87 -6.14 -45.10
N LEU A 25 14.39 -4.90 -45.09
CA LEU A 25 14.15 -3.72 -45.94
C LEU A 25 13.26 -2.60 -45.38
N ALA A 26 13.97 -1.55 -44.91
CA ALA A 26 13.49 -0.17 -44.87
C ALA A 26 13.06 0.31 -46.28
N PRO A 27 12.27 1.39 -46.34
CA PRO A 27 12.86 2.61 -46.89
C PRO A 27 12.55 3.89 -46.10
N VAL A 28 13.50 4.80 -46.25
CA VAL A 28 13.55 6.17 -45.73
C VAL A 28 12.51 7.04 -46.43
N THR A 29 11.68 7.76 -45.67
CA THR A 29 10.95 8.93 -46.19
C THR A 29 11.04 10.07 -45.18
N THR A 30 11.89 11.04 -45.53
CA THR A 30 11.96 12.39 -44.98
C THR A 30 10.66 13.13 -45.24
N VAL A 31 10.12 13.82 -44.22
CA VAL A 31 9.31 15.03 -44.43
C VAL A 31 9.65 16.08 -43.36
N ALA A 32 9.71 17.31 -43.83
CA ALA A 32 10.35 18.47 -43.24
C ALA A 32 9.58 19.13 -42.08
N ALA A 33 10.37 19.81 -41.23
CA ALA A 33 9.93 20.81 -40.25
C ALA A 33 9.20 22.01 -40.90
N PRO A 34 8.47 22.79 -40.09
CA PRO A 34 8.99 24.14 -39.85
C PRO A 34 8.86 24.68 -38.41
N ALA A 35 9.97 25.28 -37.97
CA ALA A 35 10.16 26.52 -37.20
C ALA A 35 9.19 26.93 -36.07
N ALA A 36 9.74 27.07 -34.85
CA ALA A 36 9.50 28.22 -33.97
C ALA A 36 10.63 28.36 -32.91
N THR A 37 11.51 29.33 -33.17
CA THR A 37 12.13 30.30 -32.25
C THR A 37 12.63 29.87 -30.85
N PRO A 38 13.96 29.78 -30.65
CA PRO A 38 14.59 29.80 -29.33
C PRO A 38 14.85 31.24 -28.86
N GLY A 39 14.31 31.61 -27.69
CA GLY A 39 14.67 32.83 -26.98
C GLY A 39 15.97 32.64 -26.20
N GLU A 40 17.00 33.38 -26.60
CA GLU A 40 18.26 33.55 -25.90
C GLU A 40 18.09 34.23 -24.53
N ALA A 41 18.78 33.71 -23.53
CA ALA A 41 19.49 34.53 -22.53
C ALA A 41 20.56 33.66 -21.85
N ARG A 42 21.79 33.75 -22.36
CA ARG A 42 23.03 33.42 -21.64
C ARG A 42 23.86 34.69 -21.53
N THR A 43 24.81 34.66 -20.59
CA THR A 43 25.89 35.64 -20.25
C THR A 43 25.59 36.27 -18.89
N ALA A 44 26.43 36.28 -17.87
CA ALA A 44 27.81 35.86 -17.61
C ALA A 44 27.92 35.71 -16.07
N ALA A 45 28.55 34.66 -15.53
CA ALA A 45 29.96 34.55 -15.17
C ALA A 45 30.40 35.33 -13.91
N ALA A 46 31.15 34.57 -13.10
CA ALA A 46 32.24 34.96 -12.19
C ALA A 46 31.98 35.10 -10.68
N ALA A 47 33.00 34.61 -9.96
CA ALA A 47 33.36 34.72 -8.53
C ALA A 47 32.76 33.63 -7.61
N GLN A 48 33.44 32.50 -7.35
CA GLN A 48 34.60 32.25 -6.46
C GLN A 48 34.27 32.16 -4.95
N PRO A 49 35.04 31.35 -4.20
CA PRO A 49 34.57 30.52 -3.10
C PRO A 49 34.83 31.14 -1.72
N GLU A 50 34.03 30.78 -0.73
CA GLU A 50 34.36 30.95 0.69
C GLU A 50 34.01 29.65 1.44
N PRO A 51 34.99 29.03 2.12
CA PRO A 51 34.80 27.84 2.94
C PRO A 51 34.42 28.17 4.40
N SER A 52 33.81 27.18 5.03
CA SER A 52 33.71 26.97 6.49
C SER A 52 32.56 27.67 7.23
N THR A 53 31.65 26.87 7.79
CA THR A 53 31.60 26.76 9.26
C THR A 53 31.27 25.32 9.69
N THR A 54 32.17 24.82 10.52
CA THR A 54 32.23 23.56 11.23
C THR A 54 30.91 23.17 11.91
N THR A 55 30.38 21.99 11.54
CA THR A 55 29.48 21.22 12.40
C THR A 55 30.31 20.67 13.57
N THR A 56 30.12 21.23 14.75
CA THR A 56 30.65 20.70 16.00
C THR A 56 29.91 19.43 16.35
N ALA A 57 30.62 18.30 16.28
CA ALA A 57 30.23 17.03 16.87
C ALA A 57 30.83 16.86 18.27
N ALA A 58 30.09 16.11 19.09
CA ALA A 58 30.46 15.44 20.35
C ALA A 58 30.45 16.32 21.62
N PRO A 59 30.08 15.77 22.82
CA PRO A 59 30.21 14.35 23.20
C PRO A 59 29.01 13.69 23.94
N ALA A 60 28.93 12.36 23.87
CA ALA A 60 28.36 11.46 24.90
C ALA A 60 29.25 11.53 26.18
N PRO A 61 28.93 10.98 27.38
CA PRO A 61 27.94 9.96 27.73
C PRO A 61 27.15 10.23 29.04
N ALA A 62 26.08 9.45 29.29
CA ALA A 62 25.65 9.15 30.65
C ALA A 62 25.04 7.75 30.71
N SER A 63 25.88 6.76 31.01
CA SER A 63 25.49 5.53 31.70
C SER A 63 25.77 5.71 33.18
N SER A 64 24.75 5.62 34.01
CA SER A 64 24.69 5.36 35.45
C SER A 64 23.21 5.54 35.80
N GLY A 65 22.40 4.52 36.05
CA GLY A 65 22.59 3.45 37.02
C GLY A 65 21.55 3.65 38.11
N GLN A 66 20.50 2.84 38.14
CA GLN A 66 19.83 2.49 39.39
C GLN A 66 19.03 1.19 39.22
N ALA A 67 19.62 0.15 39.81
CA ALA A 67 18.93 -1.04 40.24
C ALA A 67 18.14 -0.74 41.53
N ALA A 68 16.91 -1.25 41.59
CA ALA A 68 16.19 -1.68 42.80
C ALA A 68 15.06 -2.58 42.26
N ALA A 69 15.08 -3.90 42.33
CA ALA A 69 15.23 -4.80 43.47
C ALA A 69 14.31 -4.46 44.66
N VAL A 70 13.54 -5.48 45.06
CA VAL A 70 12.69 -5.61 46.26
C VAL A 70 11.29 -4.99 46.08
N THR A 71 10.24 -5.80 45.95
CA THR A 71 9.68 -6.51 47.10
C THR A 71 9.01 -7.83 46.69
N GLN A 72 9.58 -8.93 47.19
CA GLN A 72 8.80 -10.12 47.53
C GLN A 72 7.88 -9.75 48.69
N THR A 73 6.57 -9.88 48.52
CA THR A 73 5.68 -10.15 49.66
C THR A 73 5.03 -11.49 49.43
N ALA A 74 5.48 -12.41 50.28
CA ALA A 74 4.93 -13.72 50.49
C ALA A 74 3.46 -13.69 50.90
N GLY A 75 2.79 -14.83 50.71
CA GLY A 75 1.77 -15.28 51.65
C GLY A 75 0.34 -14.93 51.28
N GLY A 76 -0.33 -15.86 50.61
CA GLY A 76 -1.77 -15.80 50.42
C GLY A 76 -2.34 -17.17 50.04
N ARG A 77 -2.14 -18.19 50.89
CA ARG A 77 -2.97 -19.39 50.85
C ARG A 77 -4.41 -18.97 51.17
N GLY A 78 -5.23 -18.86 50.13
CA GLY A 78 -6.68 -18.77 50.24
C GLY A 78 -7.30 -20.02 49.63
N GLN A 79 -7.33 -21.12 50.39
CA GLN A 79 -8.30 -22.18 50.15
C GLN A 79 -9.69 -21.60 50.42
N GLY A 80 -10.40 -21.28 49.35
CA GLY A 80 -11.82 -20.95 49.37
C GLY A 80 -12.58 -22.01 48.60
N THR A 81 -12.96 -23.09 49.28
CA THR A 81 -14.00 -24.01 48.83
C THR A 81 -15.34 -23.34 49.02
N GLY A 82 -16.07 -23.06 47.94
CA GLY A 82 -17.48 -22.69 48.02
C GLY A 82 -17.92 -21.81 46.86
N GLY A 83 -18.99 -22.23 46.19
CA GLY A 83 -19.75 -21.38 45.29
C GLY A 83 -19.92 -21.93 43.89
N GLN A 84 -20.63 -23.07 43.78
CA GLN A 84 -21.32 -23.42 42.55
C GLN A 84 -22.43 -22.39 42.33
N GLY A 85 -22.08 -21.29 41.66
CA GLY A 85 -23.02 -20.28 41.20
C GLY A 85 -23.27 -20.48 39.72
N SER A 86 -24.37 -21.15 39.38
CA SER A 86 -24.99 -21.09 38.06
C SER A 86 -25.52 -19.68 37.81
N GLY A 87 -24.61 -18.75 37.49
CA GLY A 87 -24.93 -17.40 37.06
C GLY A 87 -24.98 -17.35 35.55
N GLY A 88 -26.18 -17.39 34.99
CA GLY A 88 -26.43 -17.05 33.59
C GLY A 88 -26.02 -15.60 33.32
N GLY A 89 -24.76 -15.40 32.95
CA GLY A 89 -24.24 -14.15 32.43
C GLY A 89 -24.31 -14.15 30.90
N GLN A 90 -25.52 -14.23 30.33
CA GLN A 90 -25.76 -13.72 28.98
C GLN A 90 -25.73 -12.19 29.10
N GLY A 91 -24.52 -11.64 29.09
CA GLY A 91 -24.31 -10.25 29.50
C GLY A 91 -22.92 -9.74 29.22
N ARG A 92 -22.33 -10.18 28.11
CA ARG A 92 -21.55 -9.30 27.26
C ARG A 92 -21.89 -9.72 25.83
N ASP A 93 -22.76 -8.96 25.20
CA ASP A 93 -22.52 -8.61 23.80
C ASP A 93 -21.09 -8.06 23.74
N ALA A 94 -20.12 -8.97 23.62
CA ALA A 94 -19.00 -8.69 22.75
C ALA A 94 -19.70 -8.41 21.42
N GLY A 95 -20.04 -7.14 21.18
CA GLY A 95 -20.22 -6.68 19.82
C GLY A 95 -18.96 -7.17 19.14
N THR A 96 -19.08 -8.26 18.39
CA THR A 96 -17.96 -8.94 17.76
C THR A 96 -17.27 -7.85 17.00
N ALA A 97 -16.15 -7.36 17.54
CA ALA A 97 -15.31 -6.42 16.83
C ALA A 97 -14.94 -7.23 15.59
N ALA A 98 -15.61 -6.92 14.47
CA ALA A 98 -15.54 -7.74 13.28
C ALA A 98 -14.06 -7.93 13.00
N ALA A 99 -13.60 -9.19 13.08
CA ALA A 99 -12.19 -9.48 12.95
C ALA A 99 -11.76 -8.88 11.60
N TYR A 100 -10.74 -8.03 11.63
CA TYR A 100 -10.30 -7.35 10.41
C TYR A 100 -9.91 -8.39 9.37
N THR A 101 -10.42 -8.23 8.15
CA THR A 101 -10.11 -9.08 7.01
C THR A 101 -9.85 -8.23 5.78
N LEU A 102 -8.83 -8.60 5.01
CA LEU A 102 -8.53 -8.05 3.71
C LEU A 102 -8.98 -9.04 2.63
N THR A 103 -9.88 -8.61 1.75
CA THR A 103 -10.37 -9.45 0.64
C THR A 103 -9.68 -9.04 -0.65
N VAL A 104 -9.14 -10.01 -1.39
CA VAL A 104 -8.56 -9.81 -2.71
C VAL A 104 -9.50 -10.40 -3.76
N ARG A 105 -9.87 -9.58 -4.73
CA ARG A 105 -10.81 -9.91 -5.79
C ARG A 105 -10.21 -9.66 -7.16
N ARG A 106 -10.73 -10.38 -8.15
CA ARG A 106 -10.55 -10.08 -9.57
C ARG A 106 -11.93 -9.97 -10.21
N GLY A 107 -12.32 -8.74 -10.58
CA GLY A 107 -13.72 -8.44 -10.90
C GLY A 107 -14.64 -8.85 -9.74
N ASP A 108 -15.65 -9.66 -10.04
CA ASP A 108 -16.59 -10.15 -9.01
C ASP A 108 -16.08 -11.33 -8.18
N ALA A 109 -15.05 -12.04 -8.64
CA ALA A 109 -14.56 -13.24 -7.97
C ALA A 109 -13.63 -12.91 -6.79
N VAL A 110 -13.94 -13.44 -5.60
CA VAL A 110 -13.03 -13.43 -4.45
C VAL A 110 -11.98 -14.52 -4.63
N LEU A 111 -10.71 -14.13 -4.69
CA LEU A 111 -9.59 -15.06 -4.85
C LEU A 111 -8.96 -15.45 -3.51
N ALA A 112 -8.92 -14.50 -2.57
CA ALA A 112 -8.36 -14.75 -1.25
C ALA A 112 -8.99 -13.82 -0.20
N THR A 113 -9.05 -14.31 1.03
CA THR A 113 -9.33 -13.49 2.21
C THR A 113 -8.19 -13.69 3.20
N TYR A 114 -7.56 -12.59 3.61
CA TYR A 114 -6.43 -12.60 4.53
C TYR A 114 -6.82 -12.03 5.88
N THR A 115 -6.40 -12.74 6.93
CA THR A 115 -6.35 -12.22 8.30
C THR A 115 -5.06 -11.42 8.50
N PRO A 116 -4.95 -10.60 9.57
CA PRO A 116 -3.71 -9.90 9.90
C PRO A 116 -2.51 -10.85 9.98
N ALA A 117 -2.67 -11.99 10.65
CA ALA A 117 -1.61 -13.00 10.78
C ALA A 117 -1.12 -13.52 9.41
N ASN A 118 -2.02 -13.71 8.44
CA ASN A 118 -1.65 -14.15 7.09
C ASN A 118 -0.84 -13.08 6.33
N LEU A 119 -1.15 -11.81 6.55
CA LEU A 119 -0.45 -10.67 5.94
C LEU A 119 0.90 -10.40 6.61
N GLU A 120 0.99 -10.58 7.93
CA GLU A 120 2.25 -10.42 8.67
C GLU A 120 3.26 -11.54 8.40
N SER A 121 2.78 -12.71 7.96
CA SER A 121 3.61 -13.84 7.54
C SER A 121 4.23 -13.66 6.14
N LEU A 122 3.83 -12.63 5.39
CA LEU A 122 4.43 -12.29 4.10
C LEU A 122 5.76 -11.54 4.27
N GLU A 123 6.56 -11.50 3.22
CA GLU A 123 7.77 -10.68 3.19
C GLU A 123 7.41 -9.21 3.44
N ARG A 124 8.00 -8.63 4.50
CA ARG A 124 7.81 -7.24 4.89
C ARG A 124 9.03 -6.43 4.50
N ILE A 125 8.78 -5.27 3.94
CA ILE A 125 9.82 -4.26 3.70
C ILE A 125 9.54 -3.01 4.52
N SER A 126 10.59 -2.23 4.76
CA SER A 126 10.49 -0.88 5.30
C SER A 126 10.78 0.12 4.19
N VAL A 127 9.91 1.10 4.02
CA VAL A 127 10.06 2.20 3.06
C VAL A 127 9.84 3.52 3.78
N VAL A 128 10.49 4.59 3.34
CA VAL A 128 10.23 5.94 3.87
C VAL A 128 9.21 6.62 2.96
N ALA A 129 8.06 6.99 3.51
CA ALA A 129 7.03 7.74 2.80
C ALA A 129 6.51 8.87 3.71
N ASP A 130 6.30 10.06 3.15
CA ASP A 130 5.89 11.26 3.92
C ASP A 130 6.81 11.54 5.13
N GLY A 131 8.12 11.32 4.95
CA GLY A 131 9.13 11.49 6.02
C GLY A 131 9.04 10.49 7.17
N ARG A 132 8.25 9.41 7.04
CA ARG A 132 8.06 8.39 8.07
C ARG A 132 8.35 6.99 7.54
N GLU A 133 8.96 6.16 8.36
CA GLU A 133 9.08 4.73 8.06
C GLU A 133 7.70 4.08 8.01
N GLN A 134 7.43 3.36 6.93
CA GLN A 134 6.26 2.52 6.70
C GLN A 134 6.73 1.07 6.59
N ARG A 135 6.08 0.15 7.30
CA ARG A 135 6.55 -1.24 7.38
C ARG A 135 5.43 -2.25 7.21
N GLY A 136 5.55 -3.09 6.20
CA GLY A 136 4.58 -4.17 5.96
C GLY A 136 4.78 -4.90 4.65
N PRO A 137 3.86 -5.82 4.29
CA PRO A 137 3.97 -6.56 3.07
C PRO A 137 3.78 -5.67 1.85
N ARG A 138 4.49 -6.00 0.77
CA ARG A 138 4.31 -5.35 -0.53
C ARG A 138 2.92 -5.68 -1.07
N VAL A 139 2.25 -4.69 -1.65
CA VAL A 139 0.93 -4.91 -2.29
C VAL A 139 1.04 -5.98 -3.38
N ARG A 140 2.11 -5.96 -4.18
CA ARG A 140 2.35 -6.98 -5.21
C ARG A 140 2.51 -8.40 -4.64
N ALA A 141 3.14 -8.55 -3.48
CA ALA A 141 3.29 -9.86 -2.84
C ALA A 141 1.95 -10.41 -2.34
N VAL A 142 1.09 -9.55 -1.81
CA VAL A 142 -0.28 -9.90 -1.38
C VAL A 142 -1.12 -10.36 -2.59
N LEU A 143 -1.05 -9.63 -3.69
CA LEU A 143 -1.72 -9.97 -4.95
C LEU A 143 -1.18 -11.27 -5.55
N ALA A 144 0.14 -11.44 -5.59
CA ALA A 144 0.78 -12.65 -6.11
C ALA A 144 0.40 -13.89 -5.30
N LYS A 145 0.33 -13.79 -3.97
CA LYS A 145 -0.15 -14.87 -3.11
C LYS A 145 -1.61 -15.24 -3.37
N ALA A 146 -2.43 -14.29 -3.84
CA ALA A 146 -3.80 -14.52 -4.28
C ALA A 146 -3.90 -15.03 -5.75
N GLY A 147 -2.77 -15.27 -6.42
CA GLY A 147 -2.72 -15.71 -7.83
C GLY A 147 -2.84 -14.56 -8.85
N ILE A 148 -2.71 -13.31 -8.42
CA ILE A 148 -2.75 -12.14 -9.30
C ILE A 148 -1.32 -11.66 -9.57
N THR A 149 -0.78 -12.04 -10.71
CA THR A 149 0.55 -11.62 -11.19
C THR A 149 0.47 -10.49 -12.23
N GLN A 150 -0.66 -10.37 -12.91
CA GLN A 150 -0.94 -9.37 -13.94
C GLN A 150 -2.33 -8.76 -13.73
N PHE A 151 -2.41 -7.45 -13.91
CA PHE A 151 -3.62 -6.63 -13.84
C PHE A 151 -3.30 -5.28 -14.50
N SER A 152 -4.31 -4.61 -15.05
CA SER A 152 -4.19 -3.25 -15.61
C SER A 152 -4.43 -2.17 -14.56
N SER A 153 -5.36 -2.42 -13.63
CA SER A 153 -5.65 -1.52 -12.52
C SER A 153 -5.97 -2.26 -11.23
N LEU A 154 -5.76 -1.58 -10.11
CA LEU A 154 -6.03 -2.05 -8.76
C LEU A 154 -6.87 -0.99 -8.03
N THR A 155 -8.10 -1.32 -7.68
CA THR A 155 -8.94 -0.50 -6.80
C THR A 155 -8.75 -0.97 -5.37
N VAL A 156 -8.32 -0.07 -4.50
CA VAL A 156 -8.11 -0.29 -3.08
C VAL A 156 -9.22 0.40 -2.31
N ARG A 157 -9.91 -0.32 -1.43
CA ARG A 157 -11.01 0.22 -0.62
C ARG A 157 -10.73 0.08 0.86
N GLY A 158 -11.18 1.07 1.62
CA GLY A 158 -11.05 1.13 3.07
C GLY A 158 -11.59 2.44 3.59
N ALA A 159 -11.08 2.90 4.72
CA ALA A 159 -11.44 4.19 5.30
C ALA A 159 -10.50 5.32 4.85
N VAL A 160 -11.01 6.54 4.78
CA VAL A 160 -10.16 7.74 4.68
C VAL A 160 -9.48 8.05 6.02
N ARG A 161 -8.44 8.88 5.98
CA ARG A 161 -7.87 9.52 7.18
C ARG A 161 -9.01 10.05 8.08
N GLN A 162 -8.89 9.82 9.39
CA GLN A 162 -9.92 10.09 10.42
C GLN A 162 -11.14 9.15 10.46
N ARG A 163 -11.24 8.14 9.59
CA ARG A 163 -12.31 7.12 9.62
C ARG A 163 -13.73 7.68 9.52
N VAL A 164 -13.88 8.84 8.91
CA VAL A 164 -15.17 9.53 8.77
C VAL A 164 -16.00 8.97 7.61
N ALA A 165 -15.36 8.33 6.63
CA ALA A 165 -16.00 7.75 5.46
C ALA A 165 -15.18 6.58 4.89
N MET A 166 -15.82 5.77 4.05
CA MET A 166 -15.12 4.85 3.18
C MET A 166 -14.60 5.60 1.96
N ALA A 167 -13.41 5.23 1.48
CA ALA A 167 -12.88 5.70 0.22
C ALA A 167 -12.33 4.55 -0.61
N GLU A 168 -12.24 4.81 -1.89
CA GLU A 168 -11.57 3.97 -2.85
C GLU A 168 -10.55 4.76 -3.65
N VAL A 169 -9.40 4.15 -3.91
CA VAL A 169 -8.40 4.69 -4.81
C VAL A 169 -8.12 3.66 -5.88
N THR A 170 -8.12 4.10 -7.14
CA THR A 170 -7.76 3.25 -8.28
C THR A 170 -6.34 3.59 -8.70
N LEU A 171 -5.47 2.60 -8.64
CA LEU A 171 -4.08 2.67 -9.06
C LEU A 171 -3.91 1.92 -10.38
N SER A 172 -3.12 2.47 -11.30
CA SER A 172 -2.64 1.73 -12.46
C SER A 172 -1.59 0.70 -12.03
N ALA A 173 -1.37 -0.33 -12.86
CA ALA A 173 -0.32 -1.32 -12.62
C ALA A 173 1.07 -0.69 -12.40
N ALA A 174 1.37 0.41 -13.11
CA ALA A 174 2.63 1.15 -12.97
C ALA A 174 2.77 1.86 -11.61
N GLN A 175 1.66 2.25 -10.98
CA GLN A 175 1.66 2.86 -9.65
C GLN A 175 1.74 1.82 -8.52
N VAL A 176 1.45 0.55 -8.80
CA VAL A 176 1.65 -0.54 -7.84
C VAL A 176 3.11 -1.00 -7.92
N THR A 177 4.00 -0.15 -7.40
CA THR A 177 5.44 -0.35 -7.40
C THR A 177 5.89 -1.37 -6.34
N GLU A 178 7.17 -1.76 -6.38
CA GLU A 178 7.80 -2.59 -5.34
C GLU A 178 7.91 -1.88 -3.98
N THR A 179 7.76 -0.55 -3.95
CA THR A 179 7.83 0.29 -2.76
C THR A 179 6.45 0.56 -2.14
N LEU A 180 5.36 0.12 -2.79
CA LEU A 180 4.01 0.25 -2.26
C LEU A 180 3.72 -0.86 -1.24
N VAL A 181 3.47 -0.46 -0.01
CA VAL A 181 3.31 -1.36 1.13
C VAL A 181 1.94 -1.22 1.79
N LEU A 182 1.50 -2.30 2.41
CA LEU A 182 0.44 -2.29 3.41
C LEU A 182 1.08 -2.13 4.78
N ASP A 183 1.19 -0.91 5.27
CA ASP A 183 1.73 -0.61 6.60
C ASP A 183 0.82 -1.18 7.69
N ALA A 184 1.41 -1.96 8.60
CA ALA A 184 0.69 -2.58 9.70
C ALA A 184 0.55 -1.61 10.88
N SER A 185 -0.70 -1.27 11.21
CA SER A 185 -1.05 -0.51 12.41
C SER A 185 -0.92 -1.37 13.67
N GLN A 186 -0.64 -0.75 14.81
CA GLN A 186 -0.67 -1.39 16.13
C GLN A 186 -2.03 -2.01 16.49
N ARG A 187 -3.09 -1.66 15.74
CA ARG A 187 -4.45 -2.20 15.91
C ARG A 187 -4.70 -3.49 15.12
N GLY A 188 -3.72 -3.97 14.35
CA GLY A 188 -3.88 -5.13 13.48
C GLY A 188 -4.68 -4.83 12.20
N THR A 189 -4.72 -3.56 11.79
CA THR A 189 -5.27 -3.13 10.50
C THR A 189 -4.15 -2.64 9.58
N PHE A 190 -4.42 -2.54 8.29
CA PHE A 190 -3.41 -2.15 7.31
C PHE A 190 -3.78 -0.85 6.61
N LYS A 191 -2.77 -0.04 6.32
CA LYS A 191 -2.86 1.21 5.58
C LYS A 191 -2.06 1.10 4.29
N LEU A 192 -2.63 1.55 3.18
CA LEU A 192 -1.90 1.71 1.94
C LEU A 192 -0.94 2.91 2.04
N ALA A 193 0.36 2.68 1.86
CA ALA A 193 1.36 3.74 1.83
C ALA A 193 2.50 3.40 0.87
N GLY A 194 3.07 4.42 0.25
CA GLY A 194 4.24 4.30 -0.61
C GLY A 194 4.86 5.67 -0.86
N PRO A 195 6.16 5.73 -1.20
CA PRO A 195 6.85 6.99 -1.48
C PRO A 195 6.33 7.69 -2.74
N ASP A 196 5.88 6.90 -3.73
CA ASP A 196 5.37 7.39 -5.02
C ASP A 196 3.86 7.69 -5.01
N LEU A 197 3.19 7.47 -3.87
CA LEU A 197 1.76 7.69 -3.71
C LEU A 197 1.50 8.96 -2.91
N ASP A 198 0.65 9.84 -3.44
CA ASP A 198 0.28 11.06 -2.75
C ASP A 198 -0.34 10.75 -1.37
N PRO A 199 0.10 11.40 -0.27
CA PRO A 199 -0.41 11.15 1.08
C PRO A 199 -1.92 11.35 1.25
N ALA A 200 -2.59 12.12 0.37
CA ALA A 200 -4.04 12.27 0.36
C ALA A 200 -4.75 11.03 -0.20
N GLN A 201 -4.05 10.21 -0.99
CA GLN A 201 -4.56 8.96 -1.56
C GLN A 201 -4.35 7.74 -0.64
N TRP A 202 -3.76 7.94 0.53
CA TRP A 202 -3.55 6.86 1.50
C TRP A 202 -4.87 6.41 2.10
N ILE A 203 -5.22 5.16 1.84
CA ILE A 203 -6.38 4.50 2.42
C ILE A 203 -5.94 3.82 3.72
N ILE A 204 -6.61 4.14 4.83
CA ILE A 204 -6.41 3.48 6.12
C ILE A 204 -7.45 2.37 6.29
N ASP A 205 -7.16 1.37 7.13
CA ASP A 205 -8.06 0.25 7.37
C ASP A 205 -8.54 -0.40 6.05
N VAL A 206 -7.59 -0.73 5.17
CA VAL A 206 -7.88 -1.32 3.85
C VAL A 206 -8.62 -2.64 4.02
N THR A 207 -9.78 -2.82 3.41
CA THR A 207 -10.60 -4.04 3.53
C THR A 207 -10.73 -4.81 2.22
N GLU A 208 -10.53 -4.15 1.07
CA GLU A 208 -10.69 -4.76 -0.24
C GLU A 208 -9.60 -4.32 -1.22
N LEU A 209 -9.10 -5.27 -1.99
CA LEU A 209 -8.23 -5.08 -3.16
C LEU A 209 -8.91 -5.72 -4.36
N VAL A 210 -9.30 -4.91 -5.35
CA VAL A 210 -9.97 -5.39 -6.56
C VAL A 210 -9.04 -5.17 -7.75
N ALA A 211 -8.51 -6.25 -8.31
CA ALA A 211 -7.71 -6.18 -9.52
C ALA A 211 -8.59 -6.29 -10.76
N THR A 212 -8.35 -5.41 -11.72
CA THR A 212 -8.98 -5.45 -13.05
C THR A 212 -7.93 -5.90 -14.06
N PRO A 213 -8.23 -6.87 -14.94
CA PRO A 213 -7.31 -7.31 -15.98
C PRO A 213 -6.96 -6.19 -16.96
#